data_AF-A0A1G0EDM6-F1
#
_entry.id   AF-A0A1G0EDM6-F1
#
_cell.length_a   1.000
_cell.length_b   1.000
_cell.length_c   1.000
_cell.angle_alpha   90.00
_cell.angle_beta   90.00
_cell.angle_gamma   90.00
#
_symmetry.space_group_name_H-M   'P 1'
#
loop_
_entity.id
_entity.type
_entity.pdbx_description
1 polymer ?
#
loop_
_entity_poly.entity_id
_entity_poly.type
_entity_poly.pdbx_seq_one_letter_code
_entity_poly.pdbx_strand_id
1 'polypeptide(L)'
;MRMNSEQVDLSVKVIRKYFADAAVWLFGSRVDDTRKGGDFDFYIETALPDIALPMARARGELTDSLGMKVDLAVNNHTGDKPIFRIAKANGVRLA
;
A
#
# COMPACT_ATOMS: atom_id res chain seq x y z
N MET A 1 0.32 -3.28 14.80
CA MET A 1 -0.16 -2.70 13.53
C MET A 1 -1.29 -1.72 13.82
N ARG A 2 -1.12 -0.45 13.41
CA ARG A 2 -2.06 0.65 13.66
C ARG A 2 -3.05 0.84 12.50
N MET A 3 -3.77 -0.23 12.18
CA MET A 3 -4.79 -0.29 11.14
C MET A 3 -5.82 -1.35 11.56
N ASN A 4 -7.11 -1.00 11.59
CA ASN A 4 -8.16 -1.94 11.97
C ASN A 4 -8.59 -2.82 10.77
N SER A 5 -9.38 -3.87 11.02
CA SER A 5 -9.80 -4.81 9.98
C SER A 5 -10.60 -4.14 8.86
N GLU A 6 -11.51 -3.21 9.19
CA GLU A 6 -12.30 -2.48 8.20
C GLU A 6 -11.43 -1.64 7.26
N GLN A 7 -10.41 -0.97 7.81
CA GLN A 7 -9.43 -0.22 7.03
C GLN A 7 -8.62 -1.15 6.14
N VAL A 8 -8.21 -2.32 6.64
CA VAL A 8 -7.48 -3.32 5.85
C VAL A 8 -8.32 -3.77 4.67
N ASP A 9 -9.56 -4.19 4.91
CA ASP A 9 -10.48 -4.67 3.88
C ASP A 9 -10.76 -3.58 2.83
N LEU A 10 -11.02 -2.36 3.29
CA LEU A 10 -11.20 -1.18 2.43
C LEU A 10 -9.97 -0.93 1.57
N SER A 11 -8.79 -0.97 2.16
CA SER A 11 -7.54 -0.69 1.46
C SER A 11 -7.22 -1.76 0.42
N VAL A 12 -7.37 -3.03 0.77
CA VAL A 12 -7.20 -4.15 -0.16
C VAL A 12 -8.21 -4.07 -1.30
N LYS A 13 -9.47 -3.73 -1.00
CA LYS A 13 -10.53 -3.57 -2.01
C LYS A 13 -10.21 -2.43 -2.99
N VAL A 14 -9.85 -1.25 -2.49
CA VAL A 14 -9.50 -0.10 -3.34
C VAL A 14 -8.24 -0.38 -4.15
N ILE A 15 -7.22 -0.99 -3.56
CA ILE A 15 -6.00 -1.35 -4.29
C ILE A 15 -6.32 -2.34 -5.42
N ARG A 16 -7.08 -3.42 -5.14
CA ARG A 16 -7.43 -4.42 -6.15
C ARG A 16 -8.36 -3.91 -7.25
N LYS A 17 -9.13 -2.85 -6.99
CA LYS A 17 -9.91 -2.13 -8.01
C LYS A 17 -9.02 -1.52 -9.09
N TYR A 18 -7.82 -1.05 -8.74
CA TYR A 18 -6.88 -0.41 -9.67
C TYR A 18 -5.74 -1.33 -10.12
N PHE A 19 -5.40 -2.32 -9.30
CA PHE A 19 -4.33 -3.28 -9.53
C PHE A 19 -4.90 -4.69 -9.34
N ALA A 20 -5.48 -5.25 -10.40
CA ALA A 20 -6.07 -6.59 -10.36
C ALA A 20 -5.05 -7.61 -9.84
N ASP A 21 -5.52 -8.50 -8.94
CA ASP A 21 -4.74 -9.55 -8.30
C ASP A 21 -3.46 -9.09 -7.57
N ALA A 22 -3.41 -7.81 -7.18
CA ALA A 22 -2.25 -7.30 -6.47
C ALA A 22 -2.05 -7.97 -5.10
N ALA A 23 -0.79 -8.26 -4.81
CA ALA A 23 -0.34 -8.55 -3.46
C ALA A 23 -0.06 -7.24 -2.74
N VAL A 24 -0.50 -7.15 -1.47
CA VAL A 24 -0.55 -5.88 -0.73
C VAL A 24 0.12 -6.05 0.61
N TRP A 25 0.98 -5.09 0.96
CA TRP A 25 1.62 -4.98 2.25
C TRP A 25 1.40 -3.59 2.82
N LEU A 26 1.18 -3.52 4.13
CA LEU A 26 1.39 -2.29 4.91
C LEU A 26 2.83 -2.28 5.40
N PHE A 27 3.55 -1.19 5.20
CA PHE A 27 4.91 -1.02 5.73
C PHE A 27 5.08 0.32 6.43
N GLY A 28 6.32 0.64 6.81
CA GLY A 28 6.64 1.93 7.39
C GLY A 28 6.10 2.13 8.80
N SER A 29 5.73 3.37 9.12
CA SER A 29 5.49 3.80 10.50
C SER A 29 4.27 3.13 11.16
N ARG A 30 3.32 2.62 10.37
CA ARG A 30 2.05 2.03 10.84
C ARG A 30 2.12 0.55 11.18
N VAL A 31 3.24 -0.11 10.87
CA VAL A 31 3.47 -1.50 11.30
C VAL A 31 3.69 -1.58 12.81
N ASP A 32 4.38 -0.59 13.38
CA ASP A 32 4.75 -0.51 14.79
C ASP A 32 3.73 0.31 15.60
N ASP A 33 3.16 -0.30 16.64
CA ASP A 33 2.17 0.31 17.54
C ASP A 33 2.78 1.31 18.53
N THR A 34 4.09 1.25 18.74
CA THR A 34 4.79 2.14 19.69
C THR A 34 5.06 3.54 19.10
N ARG A 35 4.92 3.70 17.77
CA ARG A 35 5.15 4.96 17.07
C ARG A 35 3.90 5.85 17.08
N LYS A 36 4.09 7.18 17.11
CA LYS A 36 3.00 8.18 17.05
C LYS A 36 2.89 8.78 15.64
N GLY A 37 1.66 9.09 15.22
CA GLY A 37 1.38 9.71 13.91
C GLY A 37 1.74 8.82 12.71
N GLY A 38 1.93 9.43 11.55
CA GLY A 38 2.43 8.79 10.32
C GLY A 38 1.34 8.52 9.27
N ASP A 39 1.79 8.43 8.03
CA ASP A 39 0.97 8.15 6.85
C ASP A 39 0.76 6.64 6.69
N PHE A 40 -0.18 6.21 5.83
CA PHE A 40 -0.25 4.81 5.43
C PHE A 40 0.68 4.56 4.25
N ASP A 41 1.74 3.80 4.49
CA ASP A 41 2.68 3.36 3.46
C ASP A 41 2.28 1.96 2.96
N PHE A 42 1.80 1.85 1.72
CA PHE A 42 1.46 0.55 1.12
C PHE A 42 2.46 0.16 0.05
N TYR A 43 2.86 -1.10 0.07
CA TYR A 43 3.61 -1.72 -1.01
C TYR A 43 2.69 -2.66 -1.79
N ILE A 44 2.76 -2.57 -3.11
CA ILE A 44 1.86 -3.26 -4.04
C ILE A 44 2.72 -3.96 -5.09
N GLU A 45 2.56 -5.28 -5.24
CA GLU A 45 3.10 -6.02 -6.38
C GLU A 45 1.97 -6.29 -7.39
N THR A 46 2.23 -6.02 -8.66
CA THR A 46 1.24 -6.15 -9.73
C THR A 46 1.89 -6.56 -11.04
N ALA A 47 1.15 -7.26 -11.90
CA ALA A 47 1.57 -7.56 -13.27
C ALA A 47 1.25 -6.42 -14.27
N LEU A 48 0.60 -5.34 -13.83
CA LEU A 48 0.24 -4.23 -14.72
C LEU A 48 1.50 -3.50 -15.23
N PRO A 49 1.67 -3.34 -16.55
CA PRO A 49 2.85 -2.67 -17.10
C PRO A 49 2.82 -1.14 -16.85
N ASP A 50 1.69 -0.49 -17.12
CA ASP A 50 1.48 0.93 -16.80
C ASP A 50 0.76 1.08 -15.46
N ILE A 51 1.47 1.70 -14.52
CA ILE A 51 1.03 1.88 -13.15
C ILE A 51 0.77 3.34 -12.79
N ALA A 52 1.11 4.31 -13.65
CA ALA A 52 1.12 5.72 -13.25
C ALA A 52 -0.29 6.25 -12.95
N LEU A 53 -1.23 6.06 -13.87
CA LEU A 53 -2.62 6.49 -13.68
C LEU A 53 -3.37 5.66 -12.61
N PRO A 54 -3.28 4.31 -12.59
CA PRO A 54 -3.84 3.51 -11.51
C PRO A 54 -3.31 3.91 -10.12
N MET A 55 -2.00 4.17 -10.01
CA MET A 55 -1.37 4.60 -8.74
C MET A 55 -1.91 5.95 -8.27
N ALA A 56 -2.02 6.93 -9.17
CA ALA A 56 -2.58 8.23 -8.81
C ALA A 56 -4.04 8.14 -8.33
N ARG A 57 -4.87 7.34 -9.02
CA ARG A 57 -6.28 7.14 -8.66
C ARG A 57 -6.44 6.38 -7.35
N ALA A 58 -5.71 5.29 -7.17
CA ALA A 58 -5.71 4.51 -5.94
C ALA A 58 -5.27 5.36 -4.75
N ARG A 59 -4.21 6.17 -4.90
CA ARG A 59 -3.73 7.04 -3.83
C ARG A 59 -4.78 8.07 -3.41
N GLY A 60 -5.46 8.68 -4.38
CA GLY A 60 -6.55 9.63 -4.11
C GLY A 60 -7.69 8.98 -3.33
N GLU A 61 -8.25 7.88 -3.85
CA GLU A 61 -9.38 7.20 -3.22
C GLU A 61 -9.04 6.66 -1.83
N LEU A 62 -7.83 6.10 -1.64
CA LEU A 62 -7.37 5.66 -0.32
C LEU A 62 -7.22 6.82 0.65
N THR A 63 -6.67 7.96 0.20
CA THR A 63 -6.50 9.15 1.04
C THR A 63 -7.85 9.68 1.52
N ASP A 64 -8.82 9.78 0.61
CA ASP A 64 -10.17 10.23 0.92
C ASP A 64 -10.88 9.24 1.86
N SER A 65 -10.74 7.95 1.60
CA SER A 65 -11.45 6.89 2.35
C SER A 65 -10.86 6.65 3.75
N LEU A 66 -9.54 6.79 3.91
CA LEU A 66 -8.86 6.61 5.20
C LEU A 66 -8.76 7.92 6.00
N GLY A 67 -9.10 9.07 5.39
CA GLY A 67 -9.03 10.40 6.01
C GLY A 67 -7.61 10.85 6.36
N MET A 68 -6.60 10.23 5.74
CA MET A 68 -5.18 10.42 6.05
C MET A 68 -4.33 10.24 4.81
N LYS A 69 -3.15 10.85 4.78
CA LYS A 69 -2.22 10.72 3.65
C LYS A 69 -1.79 9.26 3.47
N VAL A 70 -1.75 8.86 2.21
CA VAL A 70 -1.36 7.51 1.77
C VAL A 70 -0.21 7.64 0.77
N ASP A 71 0.84 6.85 0.98
CA ASP A 71 1.95 6.71 0.04
C ASP A 71 1.97 5.28 -0.50
N LEU A 72 2.13 5.17 -1.83
CA LEU A 72 2.11 3.89 -2.55
C LEU A 72 3.49 3.63 -3.16
N ALA A 73 4.04 2.45 -2.88
CA ALA A 73 5.20 1.90 -3.56
C ALA A 73 4.73 0.73 -4.44
N VAL A 74 4.59 0.97 -5.74
CA VAL A 74 4.10 -0.04 -6.69
C VAL A 74 5.29 -0.67 -7.43
N ASN A 75 5.38 -1.99 -7.39
CA ASN A 75 6.36 -2.79 -8.11
C ASN A 75 5.66 -3.60 -9.21
N ASN A 76 5.92 -3.23 -10.46
CA ASN A 76 5.48 -3.94 -11.66
C ASN A 76 6.55 -4.90 -12.21
N HIS A 77 7.54 -5.26 -11.39
CA HIS A 77 8.67 -6.14 -11.71
C HIS A 77 9.63 -5.62 -12.80
N THR A 78 9.55 -4.32 -13.16
CA THR A 78 10.47 -3.71 -14.13
C THR A 78 11.70 -3.06 -13.51
N GLY A 79 11.78 -2.97 -12.19
CA GLY A 79 12.94 -2.42 -11.49
C GLY A 79 13.04 -2.87 -10.03
N ASP A 80 14.26 -2.88 -9.49
CA ASP A 80 14.51 -3.11 -8.07
C ASP A 80 14.76 -1.77 -7.37
N LYS A 81 14.06 -1.55 -6.26
CA LYS A 81 14.22 -0.36 -5.41
C LYS A 81 14.43 -0.84 -3.97
N PRO A 82 15.35 -0.22 -3.20
CA PRO A 82 15.56 -0.59 -1.80
C PRO A 82 14.27 -0.59 -0.96
N ILE A 83 13.34 0.32 -1.27
CA ILE A 83 12.05 0.40 -0.59
C ILE A 83 11.19 -0.86 -0.77
N PHE A 84 11.29 -1.55 -1.90
CA PHE A 84 10.55 -2.81 -2.14
C PHE A 84 11.07 -3.93 -1.26
N ARG A 85 12.39 -4.00 -1.05
CA ARG A 85 13.02 -4.96 -0.14
C ARG A 85 12.65 -4.68 1.31
N ILE A 86 12.70 -3.41 1.72
CA ILE A 86 12.32 -2.98 3.07
C ILE A 86 10.84 -3.30 3.35
N ALA A 87 9.95 -2.99 2.39
CA ALA A 87 8.52 -3.24 2.54
C ALA A 87 8.21 -4.74 2.69
N LYS A 88 8.89 -5.62 1.96
CA LYS A 88 8.70 -7.07 2.11
C LYS A 88 9.31 -7.64 3.38
N ALA A 89 10.46 -7.12 3.80
CA ALA A 89 11.16 -7.62 4.99
C ALA A 89 10.48 -7.18 6.30
N ASN A 90 9.99 -5.94 6.36
CA ASN A 90 9.51 -5.31 7.59
C ASN A 90 8.00 -4.99 7.55
N GLY A 91 7.33 -5.22 6.43
CA GLY A 91 5.90 -4.97 6.28
C GLY A 91 5.03 -6.15 6.71
N VAL A 92 3.74 -5.85 6.92
CA VAL A 92 2.71 -6.84 7.19
C VAL A 92 1.94 -7.09 5.90
N ARG A 93 1.90 -8.34 5.44
CA ARG A 93 1.12 -8.71 4.26
C ARG A 93 -0.37 -8.70 4.59
N LEU A 94 -1.14 -8.00 3.76
CA LEU A 94 -2.59 -7.86 3.87
C LEU A 94 -3.35 -8.75 2.87
N ALA A 95 -2.76 -8.98 1.68
CA ALA A 95 -3.38 -9.76 0.60
C ALA A 95 -2.37 -10.37 -0.37
#